data_AF-A0A3C0ILS4-F1
#
_entry.id   AF-A0A3C0ILS4-F1
#
_cell.length_a   1.000
_cell.length_b   1.000
_cell.length_c   1.000
_cell.angle_alpha   90.00
_cell.angle_beta   90.00
_cell.angle_gamma   90.00
#
_symmetry.space_group_name_H-M   'P 1'
#
loop_
_entity.id
_entity.type
_entity.pdbx_description
1 polymer ?
#
loop_
_entity_poly.entity_id
_entity_poly.type
_entity_poly.pdbx_seq_one_letter_code
_entity_poly.pdbx_strand_id
1 'polypeptide(L)'
;MRISTILLSVMLLITAFIAKAQPLNNEWIDYNKTYYKFSVGSNGLYRITQPILAGLGLANVQAQHFQLWRNGKQVPLFTTTNAVLPNDGFLEFYGLRNDGAADKDVYRYAQYQISDRLSLFTDTAAFFLTVNTATPNLRITNVLNDVAGNTLPAEPWFMHKERINYNSQINRGEANTSYGEAIYSSSYDKGEFLSSFDINPGTPLNSFFFNVGAVNVPNTTAKLEIGVAGASNLGTTRRFEVVIGGTTYINQPLTRFDYGVFAADVPMSVLPNGVNASLPFTVRNLSTNPNDRFVVGYAQLTYPRAFNFSNLPLYEFSLPASTQGNYLEVANFNHTGVPPVLYDLTNMQRYVGDIQPSGLVRFRLVPSVTERNLVLMSTASNGMQQVTRITTRNFVNYAQASAQGDYLIIYHPNLAGGANPVEQYRAYRASATGGG
;
A
#
# COMPACT_ATOMS: atom_id res chain seq x y z
N MET A 1 -50.44 -25.05 -7.76
CA MET A 1 -49.62 -25.19 -6.54
C MET A 1 -48.31 -25.94 -6.77
N ARG A 2 -48.29 -27.14 -7.38
CA ARG A 2 -47.06 -27.97 -7.52
C ARG A 2 -45.93 -27.38 -8.38
N ILE A 3 -46.25 -26.63 -9.44
CA ILE A 3 -45.24 -26.01 -10.33
C ILE A 3 -44.47 -24.89 -9.64
N SER A 4 -45.13 -24.09 -8.78
CA SER A 4 -44.48 -23.00 -8.05
C SER A 4 -43.51 -23.52 -6.98
N THR A 5 -43.84 -24.66 -6.36
CA THR A 5 -42.96 -25.31 -5.38
C THR A 5 -41.71 -25.87 -6.06
N ILE A 6 -41.85 -26.50 -7.23
CA ILE A 6 -40.71 -27.02 -8.01
C ILE A 6 -39.80 -25.88 -8.50
N LEU A 7 -40.38 -24.78 -9.01
CA LEU A 7 -39.60 -23.61 -9.42
C LEU A 7 -38.83 -22.97 -8.25
N LEU A 8 -39.47 -22.87 -7.08
CA LEU A 8 -38.82 -22.34 -5.88
C LEU A 8 -37.67 -23.25 -5.41
N SER A 9 -37.85 -24.57 -5.43
CA SER A 9 -36.81 -25.53 -5.07
C SER A 9 -35.63 -25.50 -6.05
N VAL A 10 -35.88 -25.40 -7.36
CA VAL A 10 -34.84 -25.27 -8.38
C VAL A 10 -34.10 -23.93 -8.23
N MET A 11 -34.83 -22.84 -7.97
CA MET A 11 -34.23 -21.53 -7.72
C MET A 11 -33.36 -21.54 -6.46
N LEU A 12 -33.81 -22.17 -5.37
CA LEU A 12 -33.03 -22.33 -4.13
C LEU A 12 -31.75 -23.16 -4.35
N LEU A 13 -31.83 -24.25 -5.11
CA LEU A 13 -30.66 -25.06 -5.49
C LEU A 13 -29.66 -24.26 -6.32
N ILE A 14 -30.12 -23.48 -7.30
CA ILE A 14 -29.25 -22.61 -8.12
C ILE A 14 -28.60 -21.53 -7.25
N THR A 15 -29.33 -20.91 -6.32
CA THR A 15 -28.76 -19.92 -5.38
C THR A 15 -27.76 -20.53 -4.41
N ALA A 16 -27.91 -21.81 -4.02
CA ALA A 16 -26.97 -22.51 -3.15
C ALA A 16 -25.61 -22.76 -3.84
N PHE A 17 -25.59 -22.96 -5.17
CA PHE A 17 -24.34 -23.08 -5.94
C PHE A 17 -23.66 -21.74 -6.23
N ILE A 18 -24.37 -20.62 -6.07
CA ILE A 18 -23.86 -19.25 -6.28
C ILE A 18 -23.42 -18.61 -4.95
N ALA A 19 -23.82 -19.18 -3.81
CA ALA A 19 -23.40 -18.73 -2.50
C ALA A 19 -21.88 -18.90 -2.33
N LYS A 20 -21.12 -17.83 -2.54
CA LYS A 20 -19.74 -17.76 -2.09
C LYS A 20 -19.77 -17.60 -0.58
N ALA A 21 -19.25 -18.59 0.15
CA ALA A 21 -18.91 -18.41 1.55
C ALA A 21 -18.06 -17.13 1.70
N GLN A 22 -18.30 -16.34 2.75
CA GLN A 22 -17.52 -15.13 2.99
C GLN A 22 -16.04 -15.53 3.09
N PRO A 23 -15.17 -15.05 2.18
CA PRO A 23 -13.76 -15.34 2.30
C PRO A 23 -13.26 -14.71 3.61
N LEU A 24 -12.59 -15.52 4.43
CA LEU A 24 -12.03 -15.16 5.73
C LEU A 24 -10.59 -14.61 5.59
N ASN A 25 -10.11 -14.42 4.35
CA ASN A 25 -8.76 -13.96 4.00
C ASN A 25 -7.63 -14.89 4.50
N ASN A 26 -7.96 -16.13 4.85
CA ASN A 26 -7.04 -17.15 5.35
C ASN A 26 -6.94 -18.39 4.43
N GLU A 27 -7.56 -18.35 3.25
CA GLU A 27 -7.64 -19.47 2.31
C GLU A 27 -6.29 -19.85 1.69
N TRP A 28 -5.33 -18.93 1.75
CA TRP A 28 -3.95 -19.13 1.32
C TRP A 28 -3.12 -20.00 2.30
N ILE A 29 -3.67 -20.27 3.50
CA ILE A 29 -3.00 -21.06 4.53
C ILE A 29 -3.25 -22.55 4.27
N ASP A 30 -2.16 -23.26 3.99
CA ASP A 30 -2.11 -24.72 4.02
C ASP A 30 -1.57 -25.15 5.38
N TYR A 31 -2.45 -25.71 6.21
CA TYR A 31 -2.13 -26.08 7.59
C TYR A 31 -1.11 -27.23 7.69
N ASN A 32 -0.77 -27.90 6.58
CA ASN A 32 0.28 -28.92 6.54
C ASN A 32 1.66 -28.33 6.21
N LYS A 33 1.74 -27.03 5.91
CA LYS A 33 3.01 -26.36 5.56
C LYS A 33 3.57 -25.57 6.73
N THR A 34 4.89 -25.57 6.80
CA THR A 34 5.65 -24.63 7.61
C THR A 34 5.75 -23.29 6.89
N TYR A 35 5.46 -22.20 7.60
CA TYR A 35 5.69 -20.85 7.12
C TYR A 35 6.84 -20.19 7.87
N TYR A 36 7.49 -19.25 7.22
CA TYR A 36 8.62 -18.50 7.74
C TYR A 36 8.26 -17.01 7.68
N LYS A 37 7.89 -16.45 8.84
CA LYS A 37 7.40 -15.08 8.99
C LYS A 37 8.55 -14.10 9.17
N PHE A 38 8.51 -13.01 8.43
CA PHE A 38 9.37 -11.84 8.62
C PHE A 38 8.61 -10.54 8.37
N SER A 39 9.19 -9.42 8.79
CA SER A 39 8.58 -8.10 8.72
C SER A 39 9.28 -7.19 7.72
N VAL A 40 8.51 -6.34 7.06
CA VAL A 40 8.96 -5.33 6.09
C VAL A 40 8.40 -3.97 6.53
N GLY A 41 9.28 -3.04 6.90
CA GLY A 41 8.90 -1.70 7.39
C GLY A 41 8.95 -0.59 6.34
N SER A 42 9.59 -0.83 5.20
CA SER A 42 9.72 0.14 4.11
C SER A 42 9.56 -0.53 2.75
N ASN A 43 9.02 0.21 1.79
CA ASN A 43 9.03 -0.21 0.40
C ASN A 43 10.49 -0.33 -0.08
N GLY A 44 10.84 -1.42 -0.75
CA GLY A 44 12.24 -1.66 -1.14
C GLY A 44 12.46 -2.94 -1.91
N LEU A 45 13.67 -3.08 -2.47
CA LEU A 45 14.15 -4.34 -3.02
C LEU A 45 14.68 -5.20 -1.87
N TYR A 46 14.04 -6.33 -1.61
CA TYR A 46 14.47 -7.24 -0.55
C TYR A 46 15.08 -8.51 -1.10
N ARG A 47 16.11 -9.00 -0.41
CA ARG A 47 16.71 -10.31 -0.70
C ARG A 47 16.71 -11.24 0.52
N ILE A 48 16.41 -12.51 0.24
CA ILE A 48 16.65 -13.65 1.16
C ILE A 48 17.78 -14.46 0.52
N THR A 49 18.96 -14.42 1.11
CA THR A 49 20.16 -15.06 0.55
C THR A 49 20.21 -16.55 0.90
N GLN A 50 21.00 -17.32 0.14
CA GLN A 50 21.19 -18.75 0.40
C GLN A 50 21.63 -19.04 1.84
N PRO A 51 22.59 -18.31 2.47
CA PRO A 51 22.96 -18.55 3.86
C PRO A 51 21.81 -18.37 4.85
N ILE A 52 20.89 -17.43 4.59
CA ILE A 52 19.69 -17.25 5.44
C ILE A 52 18.78 -18.47 5.32
N LEU A 53 18.52 -18.95 4.09
CA LEU A 53 17.70 -20.15 3.86
C LEU A 53 18.34 -21.40 4.48
N ALA A 54 19.67 -21.53 4.40
CA ALA A 54 20.40 -22.62 5.04
C ALA A 54 20.22 -22.61 6.56
N GLY A 55 20.28 -21.44 7.20
CA GLY A 55 20.00 -21.26 8.64
C GLY A 55 18.57 -21.65 9.05
N LEU A 56 17.62 -21.69 8.10
CA LEU A 56 16.25 -22.15 8.30
C LEU A 56 16.05 -23.65 7.99
N GLY A 57 17.11 -24.36 7.63
CA GLY A 57 17.05 -25.76 7.19
C GLY A 57 16.57 -25.94 5.75
N LEU A 58 16.59 -24.88 4.93
CA LEU A 58 16.06 -24.87 3.55
C LEU A 58 17.17 -24.89 2.48
N ALA A 59 18.40 -25.25 2.87
CA ALA A 59 19.58 -25.19 1.98
C ALA A 59 19.43 -25.98 0.67
N ASN A 60 18.73 -27.13 0.72
CA ASN A 60 18.60 -28.06 -0.41
C ASN A 60 17.27 -27.89 -1.17
N VAL A 61 16.46 -26.90 -0.83
CA VAL A 61 15.19 -26.64 -1.51
C VAL A 61 15.47 -25.96 -2.86
N GLN A 62 14.90 -26.49 -3.94
CA GLN A 62 15.00 -25.86 -5.25
C GLN A 62 14.29 -24.50 -5.24
N ALA A 63 14.93 -23.49 -5.80
CA ALA A 63 14.45 -22.11 -5.73
C ALA A 63 13.08 -21.91 -6.39
N GLN A 64 12.75 -22.71 -7.41
CA GLN A 64 11.42 -22.70 -8.04
C GLN A 64 10.27 -23.13 -7.10
N HIS A 65 10.56 -23.79 -5.99
CA HIS A 65 9.54 -24.22 -5.01
C HIS A 65 9.23 -23.17 -3.95
N PHE A 66 10.00 -22.08 -3.84
CA PHE A 66 9.69 -21.04 -2.86
C PHE A 66 8.45 -20.25 -3.25
N GLN A 67 7.61 -19.98 -2.25
CA GLN A 67 6.38 -19.22 -2.40
C GLN A 67 6.32 -18.18 -1.28
N LEU A 68 6.04 -16.93 -1.65
CA LEU A 68 5.96 -15.80 -0.71
C LEU A 68 4.53 -15.28 -0.66
N TRP A 69 4.04 -14.96 0.54
CA TRP A 69 2.69 -14.44 0.78
C TRP A 69 2.73 -13.13 1.56
N ARG A 70 1.83 -12.20 1.22
CA ARG A 70 1.51 -10.97 1.96
C ARG A 70 0.01 -10.71 1.83
N ASN A 71 -0.68 -10.43 2.93
CA ASN A 71 -2.13 -10.11 2.97
C ASN A 71 -2.97 -11.09 2.13
N GLY A 72 -2.69 -12.39 2.28
CA GLY A 72 -3.38 -13.48 1.58
C GLY A 72 -3.18 -13.56 0.07
N LYS A 73 -2.26 -12.78 -0.48
CA LYS A 73 -1.89 -12.80 -1.90
C LYS A 73 -0.46 -13.25 -2.08
N GLN A 74 -0.22 -14.05 -3.12
CA GLN A 74 1.13 -14.48 -3.46
C GLN A 74 1.92 -13.28 -3.98
N VAL A 75 3.14 -13.12 -3.47
CA VAL A 75 4.08 -12.08 -3.88
C VAL A 75 5.01 -12.66 -4.94
N PRO A 76 5.21 -11.98 -6.09
CA PRO A 76 6.16 -12.41 -7.11
C PRO A 76 7.58 -12.51 -6.56
N LEU A 77 8.26 -13.61 -6.87
CA LEU A 77 9.68 -13.78 -6.57
C LEU A 77 10.52 -13.78 -7.85
N PHE A 78 11.66 -13.10 -7.82
CA PHE A 78 12.78 -13.41 -8.69
C PHE A 78 13.70 -14.40 -7.96
N THR A 79 14.23 -15.37 -8.68
CA THR A 79 15.22 -16.31 -8.15
C THR A 79 16.43 -16.34 -9.08
N THR A 80 17.65 -16.36 -8.53
CA THR A 80 18.88 -16.37 -9.34
C THR A 80 19.01 -17.63 -10.21
N THR A 81 18.35 -18.72 -9.81
CA THR A 81 18.21 -19.97 -10.56
C THR A 81 16.85 -20.59 -10.23
N ASN A 82 16.44 -21.61 -10.98
CA ASN A 82 15.30 -22.48 -10.63
C ASN A 82 15.72 -23.67 -9.76
N ALA A 83 16.99 -24.05 -9.81
CA ALA A 83 17.57 -25.14 -9.02
C ALA A 83 17.85 -24.71 -7.56
N VAL A 84 18.55 -25.54 -6.80
CA VAL A 84 19.09 -25.14 -5.49
C VAL A 84 19.95 -23.89 -5.66
N LEU A 85 19.76 -22.90 -4.79
CA LEU A 85 20.53 -21.65 -4.86
C LEU A 85 22.03 -21.92 -4.61
N PRO A 86 22.94 -21.33 -5.41
CA PRO A 86 24.36 -21.30 -5.08
C PRO A 86 24.62 -20.41 -3.86
N ASN A 87 25.85 -20.41 -3.34
CA ASN A 87 26.22 -19.65 -2.13
C ASN A 87 25.96 -18.13 -2.25
N ASP A 88 26.11 -17.57 -3.44
CA ASP A 88 25.81 -16.17 -3.78
C ASP A 88 24.37 -15.95 -4.29
N GLY A 89 23.59 -17.03 -4.35
CA GLY A 89 22.21 -17.02 -4.81
C GLY A 89 21.24 -16.40 -3.81
N PHE A 90 20.11 -15.93 -4.32
CA PHE A 90 19.08 -15.27 -3.51
C PHE A 90 17.68 -15.39 -4.12
N LEU A 91 16.68 -15.21 -3.26
CA LEU A 91 15.32 -14.83 -3.63
C LEU A 91 15.23 -13.31 -3.54
N GLU A 92 14.67 -12.65 -4.55
CA GLU A 92 14.49 -11.20 -4.60
C GLU A 92 13.02 -10.87 -4.84
N PHE A 93 12.52 -9.82 -4.17
CA PHE A 93 11.15 -9.38 -4.31
C PHE A 93 11.02 -7.89 -4.01
N TYR A 94 9.95 -7.29 -4.52
CA TYR A 94 9.55 -5.97 -4.12
C TYR A 94 8.77 -6.05 -2.80
N GLY A 95 9.43 -5.68 -1.70
CA GLY A 95 8.83 -5.68 -0.37
C GLY A 95 8.04 -4.41 -0.17
N LEU A 96 6.73 -4.52 0.03
CA LEU A 96 5.83 -3.42 0.36
C LEU A 96 5.61 -3.34 1.87
N ARG A 97 5.80 -2.15 2.46
CA ARG A 97 5.38 -1.84 3.84
C ARG A 97 3.86 -2.00 3.98
N ASN A 98 3.32 -2.00 5.20
CA ASN A 98 1.88 -2.12 5.37
C ASN A 98 1.15 -0.87 4.86
N ASP A 99 -0.01 -1.10 4.27
CA ASP A 99 -0.92 -0.09 3.78
C ASP A 99 -2.29 -0.30 4.42
N GLY A 100 -3.19 0.65 4.27
CA GLY A 100 -4.54 0.59 4.82
C GLY A 100 -5.51 -0.27 4.00
N ALA A 101 -5.09 -0.95 2.92
CA ALA A 101 -6.04 -1.66 2.07
C ALA A 101 -6.79 -2.78 2.83
N ALA A 102 -6.14 -3.40 3.82
CA ALA A 102 -6.76 -4.40 4.70
C ALA A 102 -7.68 -3.76 5.76
N ASP A 103 -7.49 -2.48 6.10
CA ASP A 103 -8.33 -1.78 7.06
C ASP A 103 -9.76 -1.58 6.53
N LYS A 104 -9.95 -1.66 5.22
CA LYS A 104 -11.26 -1.51 4.57
C LYS A 104 -12.35 -2.40 5.17
N ASP A 105 -11.98 -3.59 5.64
CA ASP A 105 -12.90 -4.58 6.21
C ASP A 105 -13.35 -4.24 7.65
N VAL A 106 -12.65 -3.34 8.35
CA VAL A 106 -13.04 -2.88 9.71
C VAL A 106 -13.84 -1.58 9.70
N TYR A 107 -13.94 -0.91 8.55
CA TYR A 107 -14.90 0.18 8.37
C TYR A 107 -16.32 -0.37 8.29
N ARG A 108 -17.26 0.32 8.95
CA ARG A 108 -18.69 0.00 8.87
C ARG A 108 -19.17 -0.07 7.42
N TYR A 109 -18.68 0.84 6.59
CA TYR A 109 -18.82 0.79 5.14
C TYR A 109 -17.46 1.04 4.48
N ALA A 110 -17.07 0.14 3.58
CA ALA A 110 -15.83 0.21 2.81
C ALA A 110 -15.56 1.58 2.12
N GLN A 111 -16.61 2.32 1.77
CA GLN A 111 -16.53 3.65 1.13
C GLN A 111 -16.16 4.79 2.10
N TYR A 112 -16.11 4.52 3.41
CA TYR A 112 -15.73 5.51 4.42
C TYR A 112 -14.22 5.72 4.49
N GLN A 113 -13.45 4.74 4.02
CA GLN A 113 -12.01 4.86 3.88
C GLN A 113 -11.64 5.72 2.68
N ILE A 114 -11.30 7.00 2.91
CA ILE A 114 -10.94 7.94 1.84
C ILE A 114 -9.52 7.72 1.26
N SER A 115 -8.68 6.97 1.97
CA SER A 115 -7.30 6.67 1.56
C SER A 115 -6.84 5.36 2.18
N ASP A 116 -6.21 4.52 1.37
CA ASP A 116 -5.64 3.22 1.76
C ASP A 116 -4.11 3.26 1.85
N ARG A 117 -3.48 4.43 1.68
CA ARG A 117 -2.00 4.56 1.68
C ARG A 117 -1.33 4.36 3.03
N LEU A 118 -2.10 4.50 4.11
CA LEU A 118 -1.65 4.34 5.49
C LEU A 118 -2.67 3.49 6.24
N SER A 119 -2.17 2.58 7.08
CA SER A 119 -3.03 1.80 7.99
C SER A 119 -3.17 2.50 9.33
N LEU A 120 -4.33 2.37 9.95
CA LEU A 120 -4.63 2.79 11.32
C LEU A 120 -4.02 1.84 12.36
N PHE A 121 -3.55 0.65 11.97
CA PHE A 121 -3.00 -0.35 12.88
C PHE A 121 -1.47 -0.34 12.96
N THR A 122 -0.80 -0.44 11.81
CA THR A 122 0.67 -0.52 11.74
C THR A 122 1.17 -0.19 10.33
N ASP A 123 2.37 0.34 10.23
CA ASP A 123 3.09 0.52 8.95
C ASP A 123 3.94 -0.70 8.54
N THR A 124 4.02 -1.72 9.40
CA THR A 124 4.89 -2.88 9.21
C THR A 124 4.12 -4.06 8.61
N ALA A 125 4.52 -4.49 7.42
CA ALA A 125 3.89 -5.64 6.75
C ALA A 125 4.50 -6.96 7.23
N ALA A 126 3.65 -7.99 7.35
CA ALA A 126 4.08 -9.35 7.57
C ALA A 126 4.12 -10.14 6.26
N PHE A 127 5.25 -10.80 6.03
CA PHE A 127 5.45 -11.71 4.90
C PHE A 127 5.65 -13.13 5.39
N PHE A 128 5.20 -14.10 4.61
CA PHE A 128 5.31 -15.52 4.93
C PHE A 128 5.90 -16.28 3.75
N LEU A 129 7.14 -16.74 3.92
CA LEU A 129 7.79 -17.65 2.97
C LEU A 129 7.37 -19.09 3.29
N THR A 130 7.13 -19.90 2.27
CA THR A 130 6.89 -21.35 2.39
C THR A 130 7.43 -22.10 1.16
N VAL A 131 7.34 -23.43 1.19
CA VAL A 131 7.73 -24.31 0.10
C VAL A 131 6.47 -24.93 -0.51
N ASN A 132 6.30 -24.75 -1.82
CA ASN A 132 5.19 -25.26 -2.59
C ASN A 132 5.70 -25.97 -3.86
N THR A 133 5.49 -27.28 -3.91
CA THR A 133 5.85 -28.16 -5.03
C THR A 133 4.63 -28.57 -5.85
N ALA A 134 3.41 -28.32 -5.35
CA ALA A 134 2.18 -28.83 -5.93
C ALA A 134 1.71 -28.02 -7.15
N THR A 135 1.98 -26.72 -7.17
CA THR A 135 1.56 -25.81 -8.25
C THR A 135 2.70 -24.87 -8.66
N PRO A 136 2.68 -24.33 -9.88
CA PRO A 136 3.58 -23.25 -10.26
C PRO A 136 3.46 -22.07 -9.29
N ASN A 137 4.62 -21.54 -8.90
CA ASN A 137 4.69 -20.39 -8.02
C ASN A 137 4.79 -19.09 -8.84
N LEU A 138 4.24 -17.99 -8.31
CA LEU A 138 4.30 -16.68 -8.94
C LEU A 138 5.76 -16.19 -9.01
N ARG A 139 6.17 -15.77 -10.21
CA ARG A 139 7.55 -15.37 -10.52
C ARG A 139 7.58 -14.09 -11.31
N ILE A 140 8.61 -13.28 -11.06
CA ILE A 140 9.02 -12.22 -11.98
C ILE A 140 10.26 -12.74 -12.75
N THR A 141 10.26 -12.58 -14.07
CA THR A 141 11.28 -13.19 -14.93
C THR A 141 12.18 -12.13 -15.56
N ASN A 142 13.46 -12.44 -15.71
CA ASN A 142 14.37 -11.55 -16.43
C ASN A 142 13.95 -11.44 -17.90
N VAL A 143 14.01 -10.21 -18.41
CA VAL A 143 13.85 -9.89 -19.83
C VAL A 143 15.10 -9.14 -20.29
N LEU A 144 15.53 -9.40 -21.52
CA LEU A 144 16.67 -8.72 -22.13
C LEU A 144 16.38 -7.22 -22.26
N ASN A 145 17.26 -6.40 -21.69
CA ASN A 145 17.26 -4.95 -21.88
C ASN A 145 18.12 -4.58 -23.10
N ASP A 146 17.57 -4.74 -24.31
CA ASP A 146 18.31 -4.48 -25.56
C ASP A 146 18.33 -2.98 -25.92
N VAL A 147 19.18 -2.23 -25.22
CA VAL A 147 19.38 -0.80 -25.48
C VAL A 147 20.20 -0.56 -26.76
N ALA A 148 21.13 -1.44 -27.08
CA ALA A 148 21.98 -1.30 -28.27
C ALA A 148 21.19 -1.45 -29.58
N GLY A 149 20.19 -2.34 -29.60
CA GLY A 149 19.26 -2.52 -30.71
C GLY A 149 18.06 -1.56 -30.73
N ASN A 150 17.99 -0.57 -29.82
CA ASN A 150 16.83 0.31 -29.73
C ASN A 150 16.72 1.29 -30.91
N THR A 151 15.51 1.40 -31.45
CA THR A 151 15.15 2.38 -32.50
C THR A 151 14.07 3.38 -32.06
N LEU A 152 13.50 3.21 -30.84
CA LEU A 152 12.47 4.12 -30.33
C LEU A 152 13.10 5.41 -29.78
N PRO A 153 12.44 6.56 -29.93
CA PRO A 153 12.85 7.77 -29.21
C PRO A 153 12.67 7.56 -27.69
N ALA A 154 13.48 8.28 -26.91
CA ALA A 154 13.33 8.28 -25.46
C ALA A 154 11.97 8.89 -25.07
N GLU A 155 11.29 8.26 -24.12
CA GLU A 155 10.03 8.78 -23.57
C GLU A 155 10.26 10.16 -22.94
N PRO A 156 9.57 11.21 -23.40
CA PRO A 156 9.87 12.58 -22.98
C PRO A 156 9.38 12.89 -21.56
N TRP A 157 8.33 12.21 -21.10
CA TRP A 157 7.70 12.41 -19.80
C TRP A 157 6.80 11.23 -19.44
N PHE A 158 6.35 11.18 -18.18
CA PHE A 158 5.30 10.28 -17.71
C PHE A 158 4.33 11.02 -16.80
N MET A 159 3.12 10.50 -16.63
CA MET A 159 2.18 11.05 -15.64
C MET A 159 2.64 10.68 -14.24
N HIS A 160 3.17 11.65 -13.51
CA HIS A 160 3.59 11.49 -12.12
C HIS A 160 2.45 11.79 -11.15
N LYS A 161 2.43 11.09 -10.02
CA LYS A 161 1.52 11.33 -8.89
C LYS A 161 2.35 11.68 -7.66
N GLU A 162 2.50 12.97 -7.38
CA GLU A 162 3.13 13.44 -6.15
C GLU A 162 2.09 13.49 -5.04
N ARG A 163 2.22 12.65 -4.00
CA ARG A 163 1.22 12.54 -2.93
C ARG A 163 1.84 12.71 -1.56
N ILE A 164 1.28 13.63 -0.78
CA ILE A 164 1.56 13.82 0.64
C ILE A 164 0.46 13.12 1.42
N ASN A 165 0.81 12.13 2.25
CA ASN A 165 -0.12 11.50 3.18
C ASN A 165 0.19 12.01 4.58
N TYR A 166 -0.81 12.59 5.26
CA TYR A 166 -0.63 13.12 6.61
C TYR A 166 -0.86 12.01 7.63
N ASN A 167 -0.05 11.99 8.69
CA ASN A 167 -0.11 11.02 9.77
C ASN A 167 0.18 11.64 11.15
N SER A 168 -0.14 12.92 11.31
CA SER A 168 0.11 13.69 12.53
C SER A 168 -0.79 13.28 13.69
N GLN A 169 -2.02 12.84 13.40
CA GLN A 169 -2.98 12.33 14.37
C GLN A 169 -3.97 11.38 13.71
N ILE A 170 -4.75 10.65 14.52
CA ILE A 170 -5.93 9.91 14.04
C ILE A 170 -7.13 10.86 14.17
N ASN A 171 -7.78 11.19 13.06
CA ASN A 171 -9.12 11.76 13.12
C ASN A 171 -10.09 10.66 13.46
N ARG A 172 -10.86 10.83 14.55
CA ARG A 172 -11.78 9.79 15.07
C ARG A 172 -13.12 9.72 14.33
N GLY A 173 -13.26 10.49 13.25
CA GLY A 173 -14.47 10.50 12.43
C GLY A 173 -15.69 11.11 13.13
N GLU A 174 -16.86 10.65 12.70
CA GLU A 174 -18.15 11.14 13.21
C GLU A 174 -18.34 10.84 14.70
N ALA A 175 -18.57 11.90 15.47
CA ALA A 175 -19.00 11.80 16.86
C ALA A 175 -20.50 12.07 16.99
N ASN A 176 -21.12 11.33 17.92
CA ASN A 176 -22.39 11.72 18.52
C ASN A 176 -22.12 12.49 19.81
N THR A 177 -22.90 13.53 20.08
CA THR A 177 -22.80 14.25 21.35
C THR A 177 -23.81 13.66 22.32
N SER A 178 -23.34 13.12 23.44
CA SER A 178 -24.21 12.76 24.57
C SER A 178 -23.65 13.37 25.84
N TYR A 179 -24.50 13.99 26.66
CA TYR A 179 -24.10 14.68 27.90
C TYR A 179 -22.94 15.70 27.74
N GLY A 180 -22.80 16.31 26.56
CA GLY A 180 -21.73 17.27 26.28
C GLY A 180 -20.39 16.64 25.84
N GLU A 181 -20.30 15.31 25.80
CA GLU A 181 -19.11 14.59 25.38
C GLU A 181 -19.26 13.99 23.98
N ALA A 182 -18.14 13.95 23.25
CA ALA A 182 -18.05 13.29 21.96
C ALA A 182 -17.90 11.79 22.17
N ILE A 183 -18.90 11.03 21.72
CA ILE A 183 -18.92 9.56 21.72
C ILE A 183 -18.70 9.07 20.30
N TYR A 184 -17.74 8.15 20.17
CA TYR A 184 -17.34 7.54 18.90
C TYR A 184 -17.79 6.09 18.83
N SER A 185 -18.04 5.63 17.61
CA SER A 185 -18.34 4.23 17.36
C SER A 185 -17.10 3.35 17.61
N SER A 186 -17.32 2.10 18.03
CA SER A 186 -16.26 1.09 18.09
C SER A 186 -15.92 0.49 16.72
N SER A 187 -16.78 0.70 15.71
CA SER A 187 -16.49 0.42 14.30
C SER A 187 -15.91 1.67 13.64
N TYR A 188 -14.94 1.52 12.72
CA TYR A 188 -14.46 2.69 11.99
C TYR A 188 -15.57 3.30 11.16
N ASP A 189 -15.72 4.61 11.30
CA ASP A 189 -16.83 5.36 10.72
C ASP A 189 -16.33 6.43 9.74
N LYS A 190 -17.26 7.20 9.19
CA LYS A 190 -16.95 8.24 8.22
C LYS A 190 -15.97 9.28 8.80
N GLY A 191 -15.01 9.67 7.96
CA GLY A 191 -13.99 10.63 8.34
C GLY A 191 -12.88 10.07 9.25
N GLU A 192 -12.88 8.78 9.56
CA GLU A 192 -11.83 8.17 10.38
C GLU A 192 -10.61 7.77 9.55
N PHE A 193 -9.44 8.36 9.82
CA PHE A 193 -8.17 8.09 9.13
C PHE A 193 -6.99 8.80 9.83
N LEU A 194 -5.76 8.42 9.47
CA LEU A 194 -4.56 9.20 9.80
C LEU A 194 -4.55 10.52 9.01
N SER A 195 -4.45 11.63 9.72
CA SER A 195 -4.67 12.97 9.17
C SER A 195 -3.60 13.98 9.60
N SER A 196 -3.70 15.19 9.05
CA SER A 196 -3.05 16.39 9.58
C SER A 196 -3.56 16.70 10.99
N PHE A 197 -2.88 17.63 11.67
CA PHE A 197 -3.48 18.35 12.79
C PHE A 197 -4.76 19.11 12.35
N ASP A 198 -5.55 19.52 13.34
CA ASP A 198 -6.78 20.29 13.14
C ASP A 198 -6.49 21.61 12.41
N ILE A 199 -7.31 21.93 11.42
CA ILE A 199 -7.27 23.20 10.68
C ILE A 199 -8.40 24.10 11.22
N ASN A 200 -8.02 25.04 12.09
CA ASN A 200 -8.92 26.04 12.67
C ASN A 200 -9.03 27.29 11.78
N PRO A 201 -10.09 28.10 11.93
CA PRO A 201 -10.12 29.44 11.35
C PRO A 201 -8.91 30.28 11.75
N GLY A 202 -8.28 30.93 10.77
CA GLY A 202 -7.07 31.73 11.00
C GLY A 202 -5.77 30.92 11.17
N THR A 203 -5.82 29.58 11.20
CA THR A 203 -4.64 28.71 11.33
C THR A 203 -4.59 27.72 10.17
N PRO A 204 -4.12 28.15 8.99
CA PRO A 204 -4.15 27.32 7.81
C PRO A 204 -3.05 26.26 7.81
N LEU A 205 -3.31 25.14 7.11
CA LEU A 205 -2.27 24.16 6.79
C LEU A 205 -1.46 24.70 5.60
N ASN A 206 -0.16 24.91 5.80
CA ASN A 206 0.78 25.24 4.74
C ASN A 206 1.68 24.02 4.47
N SER A 207 1.84 23.67 3.20
CA SER A 207 2.60 22.48 2.79
C SER A 207 3.20 22.68 1.39
N PHE A 208 4.08 21.76 0.99
CA PHE A 208 4.79 21.83 -0.29
C PHE A 208 4.76 20.48 -0.99
N PHE A 209 4.51 20.48 -2.30
CA PHE A 209 4.94 19.39 -3.16
C PHE A 209 6.40 19.63 -3.53
N PHE A 210 7.30 18.71 -3.17
CA PHE A 210 8.73 18.83 -3.42
C PHE A 210 9.11 18.20 -4.75
N ASN A 211 10.24 18.63 -5.32
CA ASN A 211 10.84 18.03 -6.51
C ASN A 211 9.87 17.86 -7.69
N VAL A 212 9.08 18.89 -7.97
CA VAL A 212 7.96 18.78 -8.92
C VAL A 212 8.48 18.41 -10.31
N GLY A 213 9.41 19.17 -10.88
CA GLY A 213 10.04 18.83 -12.17
C GLY A 213 9.03 18.66 -13.32
N ALA A 214 8.02 19.51 -13.38
CA ALA A 214 6.95 19.41 -14.37
C ALA A 214 7.44 19.63 -15.81
N VAL A 215 6.90 18.87 -16.75
CA VAL A 215 7.13 19.05 -18.19
C VAL A 215 5.89 19.70 -18.78
N ASN A 216 6.06 20.82 -19.48
CA ASN A 216 4.93 21.48 -20.13
C ASN A 216 4.52 20.68 -21.37
N VAL A 217 3.33 20.07 -21.31
CA VAL A 217 2.72 19.32 -22.41
C VAL A 217 1.53 20.11 -22.94
N PRO A 218 1.47 20.44 -24.24
CA PRO A 218 0.36 21.18 -24.82
C PRO A 218 -1.00 20.53 -24.49
N ASN A 219 -2.00 21.37 -24.21
CA ASN A 219 -3.37 20.95 -23.90
C ASN A 219 -3.52 19.99 -22.71
N THR A 220 -2.56 20.00 -21.78
CA THR A 220 -2.60 19.19 -20.55
C THR A 220 -2.73 20.09 -19.32
N THR A 221 -3.50 19.66 -18.33
CA THR A 221 -3.58 20.27 -16.99
C THR A 221 -3.04 19.31 -15.94
N ALA A 222 -2.52 19.87 -14.85
CA ALA A 222 -2.28 19.08 -13.65
C ALA A 222 -3.60 18.88 -12.90
N LYS A 223 -3.74 17.76 -12.20
CA LYS A 223 -4.90 17.48 -11.35
C LYS A 223 -4.50 17.51 -9.88
N LEU A 224 -5.11 18.44 -9.13
CA LEU A 224 -5.03 18.48 -7.67
C LEU A 224 -6.17 17.63 -7.09
N GLU A 225 -5.85 16.80 -6.10
CA GLU A 225 -6.81 16.00 -5.33
C GLU A 225 -6.49 16.11 -3.84
N ILE A 226 -7.51 16.29 -2.99
CA ILE A 226 -7.35 16.39 -1.54
C ILE A 226 -8.44 15.60 -0.81
N GLY A 227 -8.03 14.76 0.14
CA GLY A 227 -8.94 14.03 1.02
C GLY A 227 -9.17 14.80 2.32
N VAL A 228 -10.42 15.14 2.62
CA VAL A 228 -10.79 16.04 3.74
C VAL A 228 -11.90 15.40 4.58
N ALA A 229 -11.89 15.64 5.89
CA ALA A 229 -13.02 15.35 6.77
C ALA A 229 -13.20 16.42 7.83
N GLY A 230 -14.46 16.65 8.20
CA GLY A 230 -14.80 17.46 9.36
C GLY A 230 -14.35 16.81 10.66
N ALA A 231 -13.94 17.64 11.61
CA ALA A 231 -13.44 17.19 12.92
C ALA A 231 -14.15 17.90 14.08
N SER A 232 -15.14 18.76 13.81
CA SER A 232 -15.83 19.55 14.84
C SER A 232 -17.27 19.09 15.07
N ASN A 233 -17.59 18.87 16.34
CA ASN A 233 -18.95 18.75 16.87
C ASN A 233 -19.58 20.10 17.24
N LEU A 234 -18.77 21.17 17.36
CA LEU A 234 -19.20 22.53 17.73
C LEU A 234 -19.36 23.46 16.52
N GLY A 235 -18.69 23.16 15.41
CA GLY A 235 -18.85 23.84 14.14
C GLY A 235 -19.74 23.03 13.19
N THR A 236 -20.84 23.64 12.73
CA THR A 236 -21.88 22.95 11.96
C THR A 236 -21.70 23.10 10.45
N THR A 237 -21.29 24.26 9.96
CA THR A 237 -21.13 24.52 8.53
C THR A 237 -19.86 25.33 8.29
N ARG A 238 -18.97 24.82 7.45
CA ARG A 238 -17.75 25.53 7.02
C ARG A 238 -17.59 25.50 5.51
N ARG A 239 -16.81 26.44 4.99
CA ARG A 239 -16.18 26.30 3.69
C ARG A 239 -14.69 26.15 3.89
N PHE A 240 -14.06 25.32 3.07
CA PHE A 240 -12.61 25.27 3.01
C PHE A 240 -12.15 25.63 1.62
N GLU A 241 -10.93 26.17 1.54
CA GLU A 241 -10.27 26.42 0.26
C GLU A 241 -8.87 25.81 0.19
N VAL A 242 -8.45 25.47 -1.03
CA VAL A 242 -7.07 25.10 -1.34
C VAL A 242 -6.52 26.11 -2.34
N VAL A 243 -5.41 26.75 -1.94
CA VAL A 243 -4.76 27.84 -2.66
C VAL A 243 -3.38 27.37 -3.12
N ILE A 244 -3.07 27.57 -4.40
CA ILE A 244 -1.75 27.32 -4.99
C ILE A 244 -1.29 28.58 -5.70
N GLY A 245 -0.08 29.06 -5.40
CA GLY A 245 0.48 30.26 -6.05
C GLY A 245 -0.39 31.52 -5.88
N GLY A 246 -1.17 31.62 -4.81
CA GLY A 246 -2.09 32.74 -4.55
C GLY A 246 -3.48 32.60 -5.16
N THR A 247 -3.73 31.59 -5.99
CA THR A 247 -5.03 31.32 -6.62
C THR A 247 -5.78 30.20 -5.91
N THR A 248 -7.07 30.41 -5.63
CA THR A 248 -7.96 29.39 -5.07
C THR A 248 -8.43 28.43 -6.17
N TYR A 249 -8.14 27.13 -6.02
CA TYR A 249 -8.56 26.08 -6.97
C TYR A 249 -9.71 25.23 -6.44
N ILE A 250 -9.77 25.01 -5.14
CA ILE A 250 -10.86 24.30 -4.47
C ILE A 250 -11.50 25.27 -3.50
N ASN A 251 -12.83 25.39 -3.53
CA ASN A 251 -13.62 26.14 -2.55
C ASN A 251 -14.95 25.41 -2.36
N GLN A 252 -15.06 24.61 -1.29
CA GLN A 252 -16.16 23.66 -1.12
C GLN A 252 -16.79 23.79 0.27
N PRO A 253 -18.12 23.58 0.41
CA PRO A 253 -18.75 23.44 1.70
C PRO A 253 -18.37 22.10 2.34
N LEU A 254 -18.31 22.08 3.66
CA LEU A 254 -18.14 20.87 4.46
C LEU A 254 -19.01 21.02 5.71
N THR A 255 -20.00 20.15 5.90
CA THR A 255 -20.95 20.29 7.01
C THR A 255 -20.55 19.34 8.12
N ARG A 256 -20.38 19.83 9.35
CA ARG A 256 -20.19 19.02 10.56
C ARG A 256 -19.04 17.99 10.40
N PHE A 257 -19.36 16.70 10.25
CA PHE A 257 -18.42 15.57 10.06
C PHE A 257 -18.44 15.01 8.62
N ASP A 258 -18.96 15.77 7.66
CA ASP A 258 -18.86 15.41 6.24
C ASP A 258 -17.39 15.23 5.87
N TYR A 259 -17.19 14.40 4.86
CA TYR A 259 -15.89 13.95 4.42
C TYR A 259 -15.95 13.67 2.92
N GLY A 260 -14.80 13.71 2.26
CA GLY A 260 -14.75 13.42 0.83
C GLY A 260 -13.40 13.70 0.21
N VAL A 261 -13.31 13.31 -1.06
CA VAL A 261 -12.18 13.62 -1.94
C VAL A 261 -12.63 14.71 -2.89
N PHE A 262 -11.90 15.82 -2.90
CA PHE A 262 -12.18 16.98 -3.73
C PHE A 262 -11.04 17.17 -4.74
N ALA A 263 -11.37 17.57 -5.96
CA ALA A 263 -10.38 17.73 -7.01
C ALA A 263 -10.62 19.00 -7.84
N ALA A 264 -9.54 19.51 -8.43
CA ALA A 264 -9.56 20.64 -9.35
C ALA A 264 -8.42 20.52 -10.36
N ASP A 265 -8.61 21.12 -11.53
CA ASP A 265 -7.55 21.28 -12.53
C ASP A 265 -6.68 22.50 -12.19
N VAL A 266 -5.36 22.33 -12.34
CA VAL A 266 -4.35 23.36 -12.12
C VAL A 266 -3.58 23.56 -13.44
N PRO A 267 -3.49 24.78 -13.98
CA PRO A 267 -2.72 25.06 -15.19
C PRO A 267 -1.25 24.66 -15.04
N MET A 268 -0.67 24.06 -16.08
CA MET A 268 0.75 23.68 -16.08
C MET A 268 1.71 24.87 -15.91
N SER A 269 1.27 26.10 -16.25
CA SER A 269 2.04 27.33 -16.03
C SER A 269 2.30 27.66 -14.56
N VAL A 270 1.55 27.06 -13.64
CA VAL A 270 1.70 27.24 -12.19
C VAL A 270 2.73 26.25 -11.62
N LEU A 271 2.94 25.12 -12.29
CA LEU A 271 3.86 24.09 -11.83
C LEU A 271 5.29 24.44 -12.22
N PRO A 272 6.26 24.35 -11.30
CA PRO A 272 7.63 24.63 -11.64
C PRO A 272 8.27 23.47 -12.41
N ASN A 273 9.09 23.82 -13.38
CA ASN A 273 9.79 22.88 -14.28
C ASN A 273 11.11 22.33 -13.71
N GLY A 274 11.61 22.88 -12.60
CA GLY A 274 12.88 22.47 -11.98
C GLY A 274 12.79 21.20 -11.12
N VAL A 275 13.79 20.33 -11.23
CA VAL A 275 13.89 19.03 -10.53
C VAL A 275 13.94 19.14 -9.00
N ASN A 276 14.29 20.32 -8.47
CA ASN A 276 14.30 20.64 -7.04
C ASN A 276 13.30 21.74 -6.67
N ALA A 277 12.44 22.13 -7.61
CA ALA A 277 11.48 23.19 -7.36
C ALA A 277 10.31 22.65 -6.53
N SER A 278 9.86 23.47 -5.59
CA SER A 278 8.75 23.16 -4.69
C SER A 278 7.53 23.97 -5.08
N LEU A 279 6.35 23.37 -5.02
CA LEU A 279 5.07 24.04 -5.22
C LEU A 279 4.36 24.20 -3.87
N PRO A 280 4.33 25.40 -3.28
CA PRO A 280 3.58 25.64 -2.05
C PRO A 280 2.08 25.59 -2.30
N PHE A 281 1.36 25.05 -1.32
CA PHE A 281 -0.09 25.17 -1.25
C PHE A 281 -0.54 25.42 0.19
N THR A 282 -1.71 26.04 0.31
CA THR A 282 -2.33 26.37 1.58
C THR A 282 -3.76 25.86 1.62
N VAL A 283 -4.15 25.21 2.71
CA VAL A 283 -5.52 24.77 2.97
C VAL A 283 -6.10 25.59 4.12
N ARG A 284 -7.24 26.24 3.93
CA ARG A 284 -7.81 27.21 4.88
C ARG A 284 -9.21 26.81 5.32
N ASN A 285 -9.49 27.05 6.60
CA ASN A 285 -10.85 27.06 7.13
C ASN A 285 -11.43 28.49 7.05
N LEU A 286 -12.54 28.65 6.33
CA LEU A 286 -13.23 29.94 6.17
C LEU A 286 -14.39 30.12 7.15
N SER A 287 -14.57 29.22 8.12
CA SER A 287 -15.57 29.36 9.17
C SER A 287 -15.29 30.59 10.04
N THR A 288 -16.35 31.26 10.48
CA THR A 288 -16.27 32.35 11.48
C THR A 288 -16.37 31.82 12.92
N ASN A 289 -16.71 30.54 13.11
CA ASN A 289 -16.77 29.92 14.43
C ASN A 289 -15.36 29.46 14.83
N PRO A 290 -14.73 30.03 15.88
CA PRO A 290 -13.36 29.70 16.27
C PRO A 290 -13.18 28.25 16.74
N ASN A 291 -14.27 27.57 17.15
CA ASN A 291 -14.26 26.17 17.57
C ASN A 291 -14.47 25.19 16.40
N ASP A 292 -14.59 25.70 15.18
CA ASP A 292 -14.70 24.88 14.01
C ASP A 292 -13.33 24.32 13.59
N ARG A 293 -13.35 23.11 13.05
CA ARG A 293 -12.14 22.39 12.62
C ARG A 293 -12.46 21.31 11.60
N PHE A 294 -11.50 21.08 10.72
CA PHE A 294 -11.45 19.94 9.82
C PHE A 294 -10.01 19.48 9.67
N VAL A 295 -9.81 18.34 9.02
CA VAL A 295 -8.49 17.74 8.80
C VAL A 295 -8.31 17.33 7.35
N VAL A 296 -7.06 17.15 6.94
CA VAL A 296 -6.67 16.64 5.62
C VAL A 296 -6.00 15.27 5.81
N GLY A 297 -6.47 14.26 5.08
CA GLY A 297 -5.83 12.93 5.06
C GLY A 297 -4.65 12.88 4.09
N TYR A 298 -4.82 13.46 2.90
CA TYR A 298 -3.75 13.55 1.90
C TYR A 298 -4.00 14.70 0.93
N ALA A 299 -2.93 15.13 0.26
CA ALA A 299 -2.99 15.97 -0.94
C ALA A 299 -2.17 15.30 -2.04
N GLN A 300 -2.67 15.29 -3.28
CA GLN A 300 -2.03 14.67 -4.43
C GLN A 300 -2.06 15.59 -5.64
N LEU A 301 -0.93 15.71 -6.32
CA LEU A 301 -0.80 16.41 -7.59
C LEU A 301 -0.44 15.39 -8.68
N THR A 302 -1.24 15.34 -9.74
CA THR A 302 -1.01 14.45 -10.90
C THR A 302 -0.66 15.29 -12.12
N TYR A 303 0.51 15.09 -12.74
CA TYR A 303 1.00 15.95 -13.81
C TYR A 303 2.11 15.29 -14.65
N PRO A 304 2.37 15.76 -15.89
CA PRO A 304 3.52 15.33 -16.68
C PRO A 304 4.85 15.71 -16.03
N ARG A 305 5.72 14.73 -15.83
CA ARG A 305 7.06 14.89 -15.23
C ARG A 305 8.13 14.25 -16.10
N ALA A 306 9.32 14.85 -16.13
CA ALA A 306 10.48 14.27 -16.81
C ALA A 306 10.98 13.01 -16.08
N PHE A 307 11.69 12.12 -16.77
CA PHE A 307 12.38 10.96 -16.19
C PHE A 307 13.62 11.38 -15.40
N ASN A 308 13.40 12.10 -14.30
CA ASN A 308 14.42 12.54 -13.36
C ASN A 308 13.98 12.19 -11.94
N PHE A 309 14.65 11.21 -11.34
CA PHE A 309 14.21 10.57 -10.11
C PHE A 309 14.86 11.16 -8.86
N SER A 310 15.34 12.41 -8.93
CA SER A 310 15.73 13.25 -7.78
C SER A 310 16.69 12.58 -6.79
N ASN A 311 17.64 11.79 -7.31
CA ASN A 311 18.63 11.02 -6.56
C ASN A 311 18.02 10.00 -5.57
N LEU A 312 16.80 9.54 -5.82
CA LEU A 312 16.17 8.48 -5.04
C LEU A 312 16.69 7.11 -5.47
N PRO A 313 16.92 6.17 -4.53
CA PRO A 313 17.35 4.80 -4.83
C PRO A 313 16.17 3.88 -5.17
N LEU A 314 14.93 4.39 -5.09
CA LEU A 314 13.70 3.70 -5.41
C LEU A 314 12.72 4.72 -6.00
N TYR A 315 12.07 4.35 -7.10
CA TYR A 315 11.04 5.20 -7.72
C TYR A 315 9.92 4.35 -8.33
N GLU A 316 8.69 4.65 -7.93
CA GLU A 316 7.47 4.02 -8.45
C GLU A 316 6.83 4.95 -9.49
N PHE A 317 6.43 4.40 -10.64
CA PHE A 317 5.75 5.15 -11.69
C PHE A 317 4.90 4.21 -12.56
N SER A 318 4.06 4.80 -13.40
CA SER A 318 3.24 4.03 -14.34
C SER A 318 3.43 4.57 -15.75
N LEU A 319 3.32 3.68 -16.74
CA LEU A 319 3.31 4.04 -18.16
C LEU A 319 2.07 3.45 -18.82
N PRO A 320 1.45 4.18 -19.77
CA PRO A 320 0.34 3.63 -20.55
C PRO A 320 0.77 2.39 -21.34
N ALA A 321 -0.22 1.62 -21.81
CA ALA A 321 0.02 0.53 -22.73
C ALA A 321 0.78 1.01 -23.98
N SER A 322 1.69 0.19 -24.49
CA SER A 322 2.44 0.49 -25.71
C SER A 322 2.65 -0.77 -26.55
N THR A 323 2.16 -0.74 -27.79
CA THR A 323 2.28 -1.85 -28.74
C THR A 323 3.69 -2.04 -29.29
N GLN A 324 4.55 -1.01 -29.21
CA GLN A 324 5.96 -1.08 -29.61
C GLN A 324 6.90 -1.21 -28.39
N GLY A 325 6.37 -1.06 -27.18
CA GLY A 325 7.15 -0.90 -25.95
C GLY A 325 7.63 0.54 -25.77
N ASN A 326 8.59 0.75 -24.88
CA ASN A 326 9.08 2.09 -24.54
C ASN A 326 10.62 2.08 -24.49
N TYR A 327 11.23 3.23 -24.73
CA TYR A 327 12.64 3.45 -24.45
C TYR A 327 12.77 4.55 -23.39
N LEU A 328 13.37 4.22 -22.25
CA LEU A 328 13.47 5.11 -21.11
C LEU A 328 14.92 5.54 -20.91
N GLU A 329 15.12 6.84 -20.68
CA GLU A 329 16.38 7.40 -20.21
C GLU A 329 16.13 8.11 -18.88
N VAL A 330 16.56 7.49 -17.78
CA VAL A 330 16.28 7.98 -16.43
C VAL A 330 17.52 8.69 -15.88
N ALA A 331 17.39 9.98 -15.62
CA ALA A 331 18.42 10.79 -14.99
C ALA A 331 18.30 10.81 -13.46
N ASN A 332 19.42 11.08 -12.78
CA ASN A 332 19.50 11.24 -11.33
C ASN A 332 18.81 10.11 -10.54
N PHE A 333 19.01 8.86 -10.93
CA PHE A 333 18.63 7.72 -10.10
C PHE A 333 19.83 7.25 -9.29
N ASN A 334 19.65 7.00 -7.99
CA ASN A 334 20.77 6.68 -7.10
C ASN A 334 21.12 5.19 -7.18
N HIS A 335 21.97 4.83 -8.13
CA HIS A 335 22.43 3.46 -8.36
C HIS A 335 23.88 3.20 -7.91
N THR A 336 24.60 4.23 -7.44
CA THR A 336 25.98 4.18 -6.93
C THR A 336 26.95 3.32 -7.77
N GLY A 337 26.84 3.39 -9.11
CA GLY A 337 27.70 2.64 -10.03
C GLY A 337 27.34 1.15 -10.24
N VAL A 338 26.31 0.62 -9.58
CA VAL A 338 25.81 -0.74 -9.79
C VAL A 338 24.57 -0.70 -10.68
N PRO A 339 24.42 -1.57 -11.70
CA PRO A 339 23.21 -1.65 -12.50
C PRO A 339 21.95 -1.89 -11.64
N PRO A 340 20.98 -0.95 -11.64
CA PRO A 340 19.74 -1.11 -10.90
C PRO A 340 18.79 -2.08 -11.61
N VAL A 341 17.64 -2.35 -11.00
CA VAL A 341 16.62 -3.24 -11.58
C VAL A 341 15.30 -2.53 -11.71
N LEU A 342 14.65 -2.69 -12.86
CA LEU A 342 13.30 -2.22 -13.11
C LEU A 342 12.36 -3.41 -13.11
N TYR A 343 11.38 -3.38 -12.21
CA TYR A 343 10.31 -4.37 -12.17
C TYR A 343 9.10 -3.80 -12.87
N ASP A 344 8.59 -4.53 -13.86
CA ASP A 344 7.25 -4.36 -14.41
C ASP A 344 6.32 -5.32 -13.67
N LEU A 345 5.59 -4.77 -12.70
CA LEU A 345 4.69 -5.52 -11.82
C LEU A 345 3.41 -5.93 -12.53
N THR A 346 3.07 -5.30 -13.67
CA THR A 346 1.91 -5.69 -14.48
C THR A 346 2.25 -6.91 -15.33
N ASN A 347 3.38 -6.87 -16.04
CA ASN A 347 3.76 -7.91 -16.99
C ASN A 347 4.67 -8.99 -16.39
N MET A 348 5.03 -8.88 -15.10
CA MET A 348 5.88 -9.82 -14.37
C MET A 348 7.30 -9.94 -14.95
N GLN A 349 7.86 -8.80 -15.34
CA GLN A 349 9.16 -8.70 -16.02
C GLN A 349 10.18 -7.93 -15.18
N ARG A 350 11.43 -8.36 -15.25
CA ARG A 350 12.57 -7.74 -14.58
C ARG A 350 13.63 -7.36 -15.60
N TYR A 351 14.04 -6.11 -15.61
CA TYR A 351 15.10 -5.60 -16.47
C TYR A 351 16.29 -5.17 -15.62
N VAL A 352 17.50 -5.53 -16.05
CA VAL A 352 18.73 -4.95 -15.50
C VAL A 352 19.04 -3.67 -16.27
N GLY A 353 19.20 -2.55 -15.55
CA GLY A 353 19.40 -1.24 -16.15
C GLY A 353 20.76 -1.13 -16.84
N ASP A 354 20.77 -0.50 -18.01
CA ASP A 354 22.00 -0.12 -18.69
C ASP A 354 22.45 1.24 -18.16
N ILE A 355 23.69 1.34 -17.66
CA ILE A 355 24.24 2.55 -17.00
C ILE A 355 25.33 3.24 -17.82
N GLN A 356 25.36 2.99 -19.13
CA GLN A 356 26.35 3.55 -20.06
C GLN A 356 25.62 4.34 -21.14
N PRO A 357 25.98 5.59 -21.48
CA PRO A 357 27.00 6.42 -20.84
C PRO A 357 26.61 6.79 -19.40
N SER A 358 27.60 7.27 -18.64
CA SER A 358 27.40 7.68 -17.25
C SER A 358 26.35 8.79 -17.11
N GLY A 359 25.61 8.78 -16.01
CA GLY A 359 24.60 9.80 -15.69
C GLY A 359 23.16 9.42 -16.03
N LEU A 360 22.94 8.34 -16.78
CA LEU A 360 21.62 7.81 -17.12
C LEU A 360 21.50 6.33 -16.75
N VAL A 361 20.26 5.92 -16.49
CA VAL A 361 19.86 4.50 -16.47
C VAL A 361 18.87 4.28 -17.62
N ARG A 362 19.19 3.36 -18.52
CA ARG A 362 18.45 3.18 -19.78
C ARG A 362 17.74 1.84 -19.84
N PHE A 363 16.52 1.84 -20.38
CA PHE A 363 15.69 0.66 -20.52
C PHE A 363 14.98 0.61 -21.86
N ARG A 364 15.08 -0.54 -22.55
CA ARG A 364 14.21 -0.92 -23.66
C ARG A 364 13.15 -1.90 -23.15
N LEU A 365 11.94 -1.40 -22.93
CA LEU A 365 10.80 -2.23 -22.51
C LEU A 365 10.18 -2.90 -23.73
N VAL A 366 9.85 -4.19 -23.65
CA VAL A 366 9.09 -4.91 -24.70
C VAL A 366 7.67 -4.35 -24.81
N PRO A 367 6.80 -4.71 -25.78
CA PRO A 367 5.40 -4.26 -25.81
C PRO A 367 4.57 -4.66 -24.58
N SER A 368 3.52 -3.89 -24.27
CA SER A 368 2.47 -4.26 -23.30
C SER A 368 1.12 -3.75 -23.75
N VAL A 369 0.11 -4.59 -23.52
CA VAL A 369 -1.29 -4.36 -23.91
C VAL A 369 -2.10 -3.64 -22.81
N THR A 370 -1.52 -3.45 -21.63
CA THR A 370 -2.15 -2.79 -20.48
C THR A 370 -1.21 -1.74 -19.89
N GLU A 371 -1.74 -0.84 -19.07
CA GLU A 371 -0.93 0.08 -18.28
C GLU A 371 0.07 -0.69 -17.40
N ARG A 372 1.33 -0.23 -17.38
CA ARG A 372 2.41 -0.82 -16.59
C ARG A 372 2.52 -0.11 -15.26
N ASN A 373 2.60 -0.88 -14.19
CA ASN A 373 3.11 -0.41 -12.91
C ASN A 373 4.58 -0.80 -12.79
N LEU A 374 5.43 0.21 -12.69
CA LEU A 374 6.88 0.06 -12.76
C LEU A 374 7.50 0.54 -11.46
N VAL A 375 8.54 -0.18 -11.01
CA VAL A 375 9.37 0.24 -9.88
C VAL A 375 10.83 0.05 -10.21
N LEU A 376 11.57 1.17 -10.26
CA LEU A 376 13.02 1.19 -10.43
C LEU A 376 13.68 1.17 -9.06
N MET A 377 14.56 0.20 -8.82
CA MET A 377 15.19 -0.03 -7.52
C MET A 377 16.69 -0.20 -7.68
N SER A 378 17.45 0.46 -6.81
CA SER A 378 18.89 0.27 -6.73
C SER A 378 19.21 -1.09 -6.13
N THR A 379 20.16 -1.78 -6.74
CA THR A 379 20.68 -3.07 -6.26
C THR A 379 21.93 -2.90 -5.39
N ALA A 380 22.42 -1.67 -5.25
CA ALA A 380 23.51 -1.34 -4.35
C ALA A 380 23.06 -1.43 -2.88
N SER A 381 24.02 -1.54 -1.96
CA SER A 381 23.78 -1.76 -0.53
C SER A 381 22.95 -0.67 0.15
N ASN A 382 22.86 0.53 -0.42
CA ASN A 382 22.02 1.62 0.08
C ASN A 382 20.55 1.53 -0.36
N GLY A 383 20.23 0.78 -1.41
CA GLY A 383 18.86 0.60 -1.94
C GLY A 383 18.28 -0.79 -1.74
N MET A 384 19.13 -1.80 -1.58
CA MET A 384 18.74 -3.20 -1.35
C MET A 384 18.76 -3.55 0.14
N GLN A 385 17.70 -4.17 0.62
CA GLN A 385 17.52 -4.57 2.01
C GLN A 385 17.63 -6.09 2.16
N GLN A 386 18.31 -6.55 3.21
CA GLN A 386 18.41 -7.97 3.52
C GLN A 386 17.37 -8.36 4.57
N VAL A 387 16.66 -9.46 4.35
CA VAL A 387 15.77 -10.03 5.37
C VAL A 387 16.63 -10.73 6.42
N THR A 388 16.77 -10.16 7.62
CA THR A 388 17.70 -10.67 8.65
C THR A 388 17.02 -11.46 9.77
N ARG A 389 15.73 -11.23 10.03
CA ARG A 389 14.99 -11.86 11.13
C ARG A 389 13.79 -12.61 10.60
N ILE A 390 13.89 -13.93 10.61
CA ILE A 390 12.84 -14.84 10.16
C ILE A 390 12.49 -15.78 11.32
N THR A 391 11.19 -15.97 11.53
CA THR A 391 10.66 -16.84 12.59
C THR A 391 9.75 -17.90 11.99
N THR A 392 9.88 -19.14 12.46
CA THR A 392 8.98 -20.22 12.03
C THR A 392 7.57 -19.97 12.54
N ARG A 393 6.58 -20.16 11.68
CA ARG A 393 5.16 -20.03 11.98
C ARG A 393 4.41 -21.25 11.43
N ASN A 394 3.83 -22.01 12.34
CA ASN A 394 2.85 -23.05 12.01
C ASN A 394 1.47 -22.50 12.35
N PHE A 395 0.55 -22.53 11.39
CA PHE A 395 -0.81 -22.08 11.60
C PHE A 395 -1.65 -23.20 12.21
N VAL A 396 -2.55 -22.83 13.13
CA VAL A 396 -3.48 -23.76 13.76
C VAL A 396 -4.81 -23.71 13.02
N ASN A 397 -5.32 -24.87 12.62
CA ASN A 397 -6.63 -24.97 11.98
C ASN A 397 -7.73 -25.01 13.04
N TYR A 398 -8.29 -23.85 13.39
CA TYR A 398 -9.40 -23.74 14.35
C TYR A 398 -10.74 -24.29 13.82
N ALA A 399 -10.81 -24.72 12.54
CA ALA A 399 -11.97 -25.48 12.05
C ALA A 399 -11.95 -26.95 12.52
N GLN A 400 -10.81 -27.46 13.00
CA GLN A 400 -10.72 -28.79 13.59
C GLN A 400 -11.28 -28.77 15.01
N ALA A 401 -12.20 -29.70 15.32
CA ALA A 401 -12.85 -29.78 16.63
C ALA A 401 -11.84 -29.85 17.80
N SER A 402 -10.71 -30.53 17.61
CA SER A 402 -9.66 -30.63 18.64
C SER A 402 -8.91 -29.33 18.93
N ALA A 403 -9.02 -28.33 18.05
CA ALA A 403 -8.40 -27.02 18.19
C ALA A 403 -9.42 -25.92 18.52
N GLN A 404 -10.72 -26.25 18.56
CA GLN A 404 -11.77 -25.31 18.94
C GLN A 404 -11.72 -25.02 20.44
N GLY A 405 -12.15 -23.82 20.80
CA GLY A 405 -12.35 -23.41 22.18
C GLY A 405 -13.63 -22.57 22.30
N ASP A 406 -14.26 -22.62 23.46
CA ASP A 406 -15.51 -21.89 23.72
C ASP A 406 -15.29 -20.38 23.88
N TYR A 407 -14.07 -19.96 24.20
CA TYR A 407 -13.72 -18.57 24.46
C TYR A 407 -12.37 -18.17 23.84
N LEU A 408 -12.30 -16.93 23.37
CA LEU A 408 -11.06 -16.24 23.03
C LEU A 408 -10.75 -15.22 24.12
N ILE A 409 -9.62 -15.39 24.81
CA ILE A 409 -9.15 -14.43 25.83
C ILE A 409 -8.08 -13.54 25.21
N ILE A 410 -8.40 -12.26 25.03
CA ILE A 410 -7.47 -11.25 24.51
C ILE A 410 -6.95 -10.43 25.68
N TYR A 411 -5.63 -10.34 25.82
CA TYR A 411 -4.99 -9.64 26.93
C TYR A 411 -3.65 -9.02 26.51
N HIS A 412 -3.19 -8.02 27.28
CA HIS A 412 -1.87 -7.44 27.11
C HIS A 412 -0.82 -8.28 27.87
N PRO A 413 0.36 -8.60 27.30
CA PRO A 413 1.36 -9.48 27.94
C PRO A 413 1.75 -9.11 29.38
N ASN A 414 1.70 -7.81 29.73
CA ASN A 414 1.93 -7.35 31.11
C ASN A 414 0.99 -7.98 32.15
N LEU A 415 -0.17 -8.49 31.74
CA LEU A 415 -1.12 -9.18 32.61
C LEU A 415 -0.75 -10.66 32.85
N ALA A 416 0.23 -11.21 32.12
CA ALA A 416 0.67 -12.60 32.30
C ALA A 416 1.79 -12.76 33.34
N GLY A 417 2.23 -11.68 33.98
CA GLY A 417 3.25 -11.70 35.03
C GLY A 417 2.69 -11.85 36.45
N GLY A 418 3.55 -12.19 37.41
CA GLY A 418 3.21 -12.27 38.84
C GLY A 418 2.13 -13.32 39.14
N ALA A 419 1.03 -12.89 39.75
CA ALA A 419 -0.12 -13.75 40.04
C ALA A 419 -0.83 -14.29 38.78
N ASN A 420 -0.46 -13.78 37.59
CA ASN A 420 -0.99 -14.16 36.28
C ASN A 420 -2.53 -14.21 36.25
N PRO A 421 -3.19 -13.03 36.41
CA PRO A 421 -4.65 -12.93 36.38
C PRO A 421 -5.28 -13.49 35.10
N VAL A 422 -4.54 -13.53 33.98
CA VAL A 422 -5.01 -14.15 32.74
C VAL A 422 -5.26 -15.64 32.92
N GLU A 423 -4.31 -16.36 33.53
CA GLU A 423 -4.44 -17.79 33.79
C GLU A 423 -5.51 -18.06 34.86
N GLN A 424 -5.60 -17.22 35.89
CA GLN A 424 -6.68 -17.30 36.88
C GLN A 424 -8.06 -17.14 36.23
N TYR A 425 -8.19 -16.19 35.31
CA TYR A 425 -9.44 -15.99 34.56
C TYR A 425 -9.73 -17.16 33.61
N ARG A 426 -8.72 -17.68 32.91
CA ARG A 426 -8.87 -18.88 32.06
C ARG A 426 -9.34 -20.09 32.88
N ALA A 427 -8.73 -20.33 34.04
CA ALA A 427 -9.11 -21.41 34.95
C ALA A 427 -10.53 -21.20 35.52
N TYR A 428 -10.89 -19.96 35.87
CA TYR A 428 -12.25 -19.63 36.28
C TYR A 428 -13.27 -19.94 35.17
N ARG A 429 -13.01 -19.50 33.93
CA ARG A 429 -13.88 -19.78 32.77
C ARG A 429 -14.02 -21.27 32.47
N ALA A 430 -13.01 -22.09 32.81
CA ALA A 430 -13.04 -23.54 32.67
C ALA A 430 -13.67 -24.27 33.87
N SER A 431 -14.10 -23.55 34.91
CA SER A 431 -14.75 -24.14 36.09
C SER A 431 -16.27 -24.17 35.92
N ALA A 432 -16.95 -25.07 36.65
CA ALA A 432 -18.41 -25.14 36.67
C ALA A 432 -19.06 -23.80 37.05
N THR A 433 -18.47 -23.04 37.97
CA THR A 433 -18.95 -21.71 38.37
C THR A 433 -18.77 -20.66 37.25
N GLY A 434 -17.73 -20.81 36.44
CA GLY A 434 -17.49 -19.95 35.28
C GLY A 434 -18.27 -20.35 34.03
N GLY A 435 -19.02 -21.47 34.06
CA GLY A 435 -19.83 -21.94 32.94
C GLY A 435 -19.07 -22.79 31.92
N GLY A 436 -17.98 -23.43 32.32
CA GLY A 436 -17.21 -24.40 31.53
C GLY A 436 -17.44 -25.85 31.92
#